data_AF-A0A1Y4CW56-F1
#
_entry.id   AF-A0A1Y4CW56-F1
#
_cell.length_a   1.000
_cell.length_b   1.000
_cell.length_c   1.000
_cell.angle_alpha   90.00
_cell.angle_beta   90.00
_cell.angle_gamma   90.00
#
_symmetry.space_group_name_H-M   'P 1'
#
loop_
_entity.id
_entity.type
_entity.pdbx_description
1 polymer ?
#
loop_
_entity_poly.entity_id
_entity_poly.type
_entity_poly.pdbx_seq_one_letter_code
_entity_poly.pdbx_strand_id
1 'polypeptide(L)'
;MIVESMSLKEVYEQLMKDLPLLWEWAYWKVGYELRSKFAHSNVYPCYAFRTWRSPMTNITWRILFYCTEKKKAHAPVCRFYVKYDSANGKGAYYCEYMSKRYLLMKYISHFFARYRQRYIEPNHIDLSSFKYDIIDYYFLHNQDLFLCTYLLNEYFYGSDEQGTIFGIHEDELYYVVKTYINPETLSQKKKAKLDLLLRDGLKYFPTVTTENVANIAKNRNQWQVKWKLGEEKGK
;
A
#
# COMPACT_ATOMS: atom_id res chain seq x y z
N MET A 1 1.33 -21.65 5.87
CA MET A 1 2.32 -21.07 4.93
C MET A 1 1.61 -20.88 3.62
N ILE A 2 1.71 -19.72 2.98
CA ILE A 2 1.13 -19.53 1.64
C ILE A 2 2.00 -20.29 0.64
N VAL A 3 1.39 -21.11 -0.20
CA VAL A 3 2.06 -21.82 -1.29
C VAL A 3 1.45 -21.40 -2.63
N GLU A 4 2.24 -21.48 -3.70
CA GLU A 4 1.86 -20.95 -5.02
C GLU A 4 0.59 -21.60 -5.60
N SER A 5 0.30 -22.85 -5.22
CA SER A 5 -0.90 -23.57 -5.67
C SER A 5 -2.20 -23.15 -4.98
N MET A 6 -2.15 -22.32 -3.93
CA MET A 6 -3.36 -21.85 -3.24
C MET A 6 -4.15 -20.87 -4.10
N SER A 7 -5.46 -21.08 -4.16
CA SER A 7 -6.41 -20.11 -4.70
C SER A 7 -6.47 -18.83 -3.85
N LEU A 8 -6.98 -17.72 -4.41
CA LEU A 8 -7.16 -16.48 -3.66
C LEU A 8 -8.08 -16.64 -2.46
N LYS A 9 -9.11 -17.49 -2.57
CA LYS A 9 -10.02 -17.83 -1.48
C LYS A 9 -9.29 -18.54 -0.33
N GLU A 10 -8.50 -19.57 -0.63
CA GLU A 10 -7.71 -20.27 0.40
C GLU A 10 -6.70 -19.33 1.07
N VAL A 11 -6.05 -18.47 0.29
CA VAL A 11 -5.16 -17.44 0.86
C VAL A 11 -5.94 -16.51 1.79
N TYR A 12 -7.08 -15.99 1.35
CA TYR A 12 -7.92 -15.11 2.15
C TYR A 12 -8.33 -15.76 3.47
N GLU A 13 -8.83 -17.00 3.43
CA GLU A 13 -9.24 -17.75 4.63
C GLU A 13 -8.08 -17.94 5.62
N GLN A 14 -6.86 -18.20 5.13
CA GLN A 14 -5.68 -18.30 5.99
C GLN A 14 -5.33 -16.95 6.62
N LEU A 15 -5.35 -15.86 5.83
CA LEU A 15 -5.05 -14.53 6.34
C LEU A 15 -6.08 -14.07 7.37
N MET A 16 -7.37 -14.33 7.14
CA MET A 16 -8.44 -13.95 8.06
C MET A 16 -8.34 -14.67 9.42
N LYS A 17 -7.86 -15.92 9.45
CA LYS A 17 -7.61 -16.64 10.71
C LYS A 17 -6.57 -15.95 11.60
N ASP A 18 -5.59 -15.30 10.98
CA ASP A 18 -4.50 -14.65 11.70
C ASP A 18 -4.86 -13.26 12.22
N LEU A 19 -5.76 -12.53 11.52
CA LEU A 19 -6.01 -11.11 11.77
C LEU A 19 -6.34 -10.75 13.23
N PRO A 20 -7.23 -11.48 13.96
CA PRO A 20 -7.54 -11.12 15.34
C PRO A 20 -6.30 -11.13 16.25
N LEU A 21 -5.51 -12.19 16.18
CA LEU A 21 -4.30 -12.35 16.99
C LEU A 21 -3.19 -11.38 16.54
N LEU A 22 -3.10 -11.11 15.23
CA LEU A 22 -2.14 -10.16 14.68
C LEU A 22 -2.44 -8.72 15.15
N TRP A 23 -3.72 -8.32 15.18
CA TRP A 23 -4.14 -7.01 15.70
C TRP A 23 -3.81 -6.86 17.19
N GLU A 24 -4.10 -7.88 18.01
CA GLU A 24 -3.75 -7.89 19.42
C GLU A 24 -2.23 -7.76 19.63
N TRP A 25 -1.45 -8.56 18.88
CA TRP A 25 0.00 -8.49 18.92
C TRP A 25 0.53 -7.11 18.54
N ALA A 26 -0.04 -6.49 17.49
CA ALA A 26 0.35 -5.16 17.02
C ALA A 26 0.03 -4.08 18.08
N TYR A 27 -1.13 -4.16 18.72
CA TYR A 27 -1.52 -3.26 19.81
C TYR A 27 -0.50 -3.29 20.95
N TRP A 28 -0.11 -4.48 21.40
CA TRP A 28 0.88 -4.63 22.47
C TRP A 28 2.27 -4.13 22.05
N LYS A 29 2.68 -4.34 20.80
CA LYS A 29 3.94 -3.80 20.27
C LYS A 29 3.97 -2.28 20.27
N VAL A 30 2.88 -1.63 19.88
CA VAL A 30 2.76 -0.17 19.99
C VAL A 30 2.81 0.27 21.45
N GLY A 31 2.04 -0.38 22.32
CA GLY A 31 1.89 -0.01 23.72
C GLY A 31 3.17 -0.08 24.54
N TYR A 32 4.04 -1.07 24.28
CA TYR A 32 5.24 -1.33 25.09
C TYR A 32 6.55 -1.02 24.40
N GLU A 33 6.75 -1.51 23.17
CA GLU A 33 8.05 -1.48 22.52
C GLU A 33 8.25 -0.20 21.70
N LEU A 34 7.23 0.18 20.95
CA LEU A 34 7.33 1.27 19.97
C LEU A 34 6.87 2.63 20.51
N ARG A 35 6.19 2.66 21.67
CA ARG A 35 5.66 3.89 22.28
C ARG A 35 6.72 5.00 22.36
N SER A 36 7.87 4.70 22.95
CA SER A 36 8.95 5.69 23.13
C SER A 36 9.50 6.18 21.79
N LYS A 37 9.72 5.25 20.84
CA LYS A 37 10.20 5.57 19.50
C LYS A 37 9.29 6.58 18.79
N PHE A 38 7.97 6.37 18.84
CA PHE A 38 7.04 7.28 18.19
C PHE A 38 6.86 8.59 18.97
N ALA A 39 6.75 8.53 20.31
CA ALA A 39 6.53 9.71 21.16
C ALA A 39 7.69 10.71 21.11
N HIS A 40 8.93 10.23 21.02
CA HIS A 40 10.13 11.06 21.03
C HIS A 40 10.73 11.33 19.64
N SER A 41 10.08 10.89 18.56
CA SER A 41 10.58 11.16 17.22
C SER A 41 10.51 12.65 16.90
N ASN A 42 11.61 13.20 16.41
CA ASN A 42 11.65 14.56 15.84
C ASN A 42 11.60 14.55 14.30
N VAL A 43 11.66 13.36 13.69
CA VAL A 43 11.62 13.15 12.24
C VAL A 43 10.34 12.42 11.86
N TYR A 44 9.68 12.91 10.81
CA TYR A 44 8.45 12.34 10.28
C TYR A 44 8.50 12.18 8.75
N PRO A 45 7.95 11.09 8.19
CA PRO A 45 7.25 10.04 8.93
C PRO A 45 8.20 9.16 9.74
N CYS A 46 7.79 8.87 10.97
CA CYS A 46 8.45 7.88 11.81
C CYS A 46 7.85 6.53 11.47
N TYR A 47 8.68 5.49 11.33
CA TYR A 47 8.19 4.15 11.03
C TYR A 47 9.06 3.07 11.67
N ALA A 48 8.47 1.89 11.82
CA ALA A 48 9.15 0.69 12.25
C ALA A 48 8.55 -0.52 11.53
N PHE A 49 9.42 -1.36 10.98
CA PHE A 49 8.99 -2.66 10.49
C PHE A 49 9.21 -3.73 11.56
N ARG A 50 8.28 -4.68 11.64
CA ARG A 50 8.43 -5.92 12.38
C ARG A 50 7.98 -7.09 11.53
N THR A 51 8.37 -8.27 11.97
CA THR A 51 7.94 -9.52 11.39
C THR A 51 7.26 -10.33 12.50
N TRP A 52 6.12 -10.92 12.18
CA TRP A 52 5.40 -11.82 13.08
C TRP A 52 5.13 -13.11 12.32
N ARG A 53 5.38 -14.25 12.97
CA ARG A 53 5.05 -15.55 12.41
C ARG A 53 3.80 -16.04 13.12
N SER A 54 2.74 -16.28 12.36
CA SER A 54 1.49 -16.78 12.90
C SER A 54 1.71 -18.15 13.57
N PRO A 55 1.29 -18.32 14.83
CA PRO A 55 1.28 -19.64 15.46
C PRO A 55 0.19 -20.56 14.89
N MET A 56 -0.82 -20.01 14.22
CA MET A 56 -1.96 -20.78 13.68
C MET A 56 -1.69 -21.29 12.27
N THR A 57 -1.21 -20.41 11.39
CA THR A 57 -1.07 -20.71 9.96
C THR A 57 0.38 -20.86 9.54
N ASN A 58 1.35 -20.56 10.42
CA ASN A 58 2.78 -20.45 10.09
C ASN A 58 3.10 -19.40 9.00
N ILE A 59 2.16 -18.52 8.67
CA ILE A 59 2.39 -17.41 7.74
C ILE A 59 3.29 -16.37 8.41
N THR A 60 4.26 -15.88 7.65
CA THR A 60 5.14 -14.80 8.11
C THR A 60 4.61 -13.47 7.59
N TRP A 61 4.06 -12.69 8.51
CA TRP A 61 3.54 -11.36 8.26
C TRP A 61 4.64 -10.31 8.39
N ARG A 62 4.63 -9.36 7.46
CA ARG A 62 5.35 -8.11 7.57
C ARG A 62 4.41 -7.07 8.14
N ILE A 63 4.83 -6.43 9.22
CA ILE A 63 4.06 -5.37 9.88
C ILE A 63 4.81 -4.07 9.74
N LEU A 64 4.14 -3.08 9.19
CA LEU A 64 4.59 -1.70 9.17
C LEU A 64 3.80 -0.90 10.21
N PHE A 65 4.51 -0.32 11.17
CA PHE A 65 4.01 0.72 12.06
C PHE A 65 4.51 2.06 11.55
N TYR A 66 3.63 3.04 11.37
CA TYR A 66 4.05 4.35 10.91
C TYR A 66 3.20 5.49 11.47
N CYS A 67 3.81 6.67 11.45
CA CYS A 67 3.19 7.90 11.87
C CYS A 67 3.69 9.03 10.97
N THR A 68 2.79 9.73 10.29
CA THR A 68 3.13 10.80 9.34
C THR A 68 3.33 12.16 10.00
N GLU A 69 2.86 12.33 11.23
CA GLU A 69 2.93 13.62 11.95
C GLU A 69 2.93 13.42 13.47
N LYS A 70 3.59 14.35 14.19
CA LYS A 70 3.74 14.27 15.66
C LYS A 70 2.43 14.11 16.43
N LYS A 71 1.35 14.73 15.96
CA LYS A 71 0.03 14.65 16.61
C LYS A 71 -0.53 13.23 16.69
N LYS A 72 -0.10 12.34 15.79
CA LYS A 72 -0.53 10.93 15.72
C LYS A 72 0.44 9.96 16.38
N ALA A 73 1.48 10.45 17.06
CA ALA A 73 2.55 9.62 17.63
C ALA A 73 2.06 8.61 18.68
N HIS A 74 0.96 8.90 19.38
CA HIS A 74 0.38 8.02 20.39
C HIS A 74 -0.45 6.86 19.81
N ALA A 75 -0.80 6.93 18.53
CA ALA A 75 -1.59 5.94 17.83
C ALA A 75 -1.05 5.75 16.40
N PRO A 76 0.16 5.17 16.24
CA PRO A 76 0.70 4.87 14.92
C PRO A 76 -0.22 3.92 14.16
N VAL A 77 -0.34 4.15 12.86
CA VAL A 77 -1.10 3.27 11.97
C VAL A 77 -0.32 1.98 11.75
N CYS A 78 -1.05 0.88 11.65
CA CYS A 78 -0.50 -0.46 11.41
C CYS A 78 -0.96 -0.97 10.04
N ARG A 79 -0.04 -1.54 9.27
CA ARG A 79 -0.31 -2.26 8.02
C ARG A 79 0.28 -3.64 8.05
N PHE A 80 -0.50 -4.60 7.57
CA PHE A 80 -0.13 -6.02 7.54
C PHE A 80 -0.14 -6.53 6.11
N TYR A 81 0.99 -7.05 5.66
CA TYR A 81 1.09 -7.69 4.36
C TYR A 81 1.98 -8.91 4.43
N VAL A 82 1.79 -9.82 3.50
CA VAL A 82 2.55 -11.07 3.40
C VAL A 82 3.28 -11.06 2.07
N LYS A 83 4.59 -11.24 2.11
CA LYS A 83 5.39 -11.41 0.89
C LYS A 83 5.33 -12.86 0.45
N TYR A 84 5.33 -13.07 -0.85
CA TYR A 84 5.45 -14.40 -1.43
C TYR A 84 6.45 -14.37 -2.58
N ASP A 85 7.12 -15.50 -2.77
CA ASP A 85 7.94 -15.74 -3.94
C ASP A 85 7.07 -16.41 -5.02
N SER A 86 7.33 -16.08 -6.28
CA SER A 86 6.73 -16.71 -7.46
C SER A 86 7.83 -16.96 -8.49
N ALA A 87 7.53 -17.76 -9.51
CA ALA A 87 8.46 -18.00 -10.62
C ALA A 87 8.97 -16.69 -11.28
N ASN A 88 8.17 -15.62 -11.25
CA ASN A 88 8.48 -14.33 -11.87
C ASN A 88 9.00 -13.28 -10.87
N GLY A 89 9.43 -13.68 -9.67
CA GLY A 89 9.93 -12.79 -8.62
C GLY A 89 8.97 -12.64 -7.44
N LYS A 90 9.16 -11.59 -6.64
CA LYS A 90 8.45 -11.39 -5.37
C LYS A 90 7.16 -10.60 -5.53
N GLY A 91 6.09 -11.04 -4.87
CA GLY A 91 4.83 -10.33 -4.76
C GLY A 91 4.40 -10.11 -3.31
N ALA A 92 3.23 -9.52 -3.12
CA ALA A 92 2.64 -9.33 -1.80
C ALA A 92 1.13 -9.54 -1.78
N TYR A 93 0.63 -10.07 -0.68
CA TYR A 93 -0.78 -10.04 -0.31
C TYR A 93 -1.00 -8.97 0.74
N TYR A 94 -2.06 -8.20 0.60
CA TYR A 94 -2.43 -7.15 1.53
C TYR A 94 -3.95 -7.19 1.76
N CYS A 95 -4.37 -7.11 3.02
CA CYS A 95 -5.77 -7.07 3.39
C CYS A 95 -6.15 -5.62 3.69
N GLU A 96 -7.02 -5.05 2.86
CA GLU A 96 -7.55 -3.70 3.05
C GLU A 96 -8.95 -3.79 3.65
N TYR A 97 -9.22 -3.02 4.70
CA TYR A 97 -10.55 -2.99 5.31
C TYR A 97 -11.40 -1.89 4.68
N MET A 98 -12.31 -2.27 3.79
CA MET A 98 -13.21 -1.35 3.10
C MET A 98 -14.66 -1.82 3.18
N SER A 99 -15.59 -0.86 3.31
CA SER A 99 -17.04 -1.14 3.30
C SER A 99 -17.46 -2.25 4.27
N LYS A 100 -16.89 -2.25 5.49
CA LYS A 100 -17.13 -3.22 6.57
C LYS A 100 -16.65 -4.65 6.30
N ARG A 101 -15.81 -4.87 5.28
CA ARG A 101 -15.23 -6.18 4.93
C ARG A 101 -13.73 -6.05 4.67
N TYR A 102 -13.00 -7.15 4.83
CA TYR A 102 -11.61 -7.21 4.34
C TYR A 102 -11.61 -7.63 2.87
N LEU A 103 -10.89 -6.88 2.05
CA LEU A 103 -10.60 -7.21 0.67
C LEU A 103 -9.18 -7.73 0.58
N LEU A 104 -8.94 -8.73 -0.27
CA LEU A 104 -7.61 -9.25 -0.56
C LEU A 104 -7.05 -8.60 -1.82
N MET A 105 -5.95 -7.87 -1.65
CA MET A 105 -5.15 -7.34 -2.75
C MET A 105 -3.94 -8.25 -2.97
N LYS A 106 -3.86 -8.92 -4.12
CA LYS A 106 -2.67 -9.64 -4.59
C LYS A 106 -1.87 -8.76 -5.54
N TYR A 107 -0.75 -8.23 -5.05
CA TYR A 107 0.26 -7.56 -5.87
C TYR A 107 1.17 -8.61 -6.50
N ILE A 108 1.17 -8.72 -7.83
CA ILE A 108 2.05 -9.66 -8.55
C ILE A 108 3.46 -9.13 -8.70
N SER A 109 4.44 -9.98 -8.96
CA SER A 109 5.83 -9.55 -9.14
C SER A 109 6.02 -8.52 -10.26
N HIS A 110 5.29 -8.67 -11.37
CA HIS A 110 5.31 -7.71 -12.47
C HIS A 110 4.89 -6.30 -12.03
N PHE A 111 3.98 -6.16 -11.05
CA PHE A 111 3.61 -4.87 -10.48
C PHE A 111 4.84 -4.16 -9.89
N PHE A 112 5.58 -4.84 -9.01
CA PHE A 112 6.76 -4.26 -8.36
C PHE A 112 7.90 -4.01 -9.34
N ALA A 113 8.07 -4.84 -10.37
CA ALA A 113 9.01 -4.58 -11.45
C ALA A 113 8.67 -3.28 -12.20
N ARG A 114 7.38 -3.03 -12.49
CA ARG A 114 6.94 -1.78 -13.12
C ARG A 114 7.06 -0.58 -12.20
N TYR A 115 6.75 -0.74 -10.91
CA TYR A 115 6.95 0.31 -9.92
C TYR A 115 8.43 0.72 -9.80
N ARG A 116 9.35 -0.25 -9.83
CA ARG A 116 10.79 0.01 -9.90
C ARG A 116 11.16 0.86 -11.13
N GLN A 117 10.80 0.37 -12.31
CA GLN A 117 11.17 0.96 -13.60
C GLN A 117 10.54 2.33 -13.83
N ARG A 118 9.35 2.58 -13.30
CA ARG A 118 8.54 3.76 -13.63
C ARG A 118 8.55 4.82 -12.52
N TYR A 119 8.93 4.46 -11.30
CA TYR A 119 8.96 5.39 -10.18
C TYR A 119 10.31 5.44 -9.48
N ILE A 120 10.85 4.30 -9.04
CA ILE A 120 12.11 4.26 -8.27
C ILE A 120 13.31 4.74 -9.11
N GLU A 121 13.54 4.11 -10.26
CA GLU A 121 14.71 4.37 -11.10
C GLU A 121 14.69 5.79 -11.69
N PRO A 122 13.58 6.30 -12.27
CA PRO A 122 13.54 7.66 -12.81
C PRO A 122 13.69 8.76 -11.76
N ASN A 123 13.30 8.50 -10.50
CA ASN A 123 13.44 9.47 -9.41
C ASN A 123 14.71 9.29 -8.58
N HIS A 124 15.61 8.37 -8.99
CA HIS A 124 16.87 8.08 -8.29
C HIS A 124 16.70 7.79 -6.78
N ILE A 125 15.62 7.09 -6.42
CA ILE A 125 15.30 6.78 -5.02
C ILE A 125 16.26 5.73 -4.47
N ASP A 126 16.94 6.04 -3.36
CA ASP A 126 17.80 5.10 -2.65
C ASP A 126 16.99 4.17 -1.74
N LEU A 127 17.09 2.86 -2.00
CA LEU A 127 16.42 1.82 -1.23
C LEU A 127 17.31 1.20 -0.13
N SER A 128 18.51 1.73 0.11
CA SER A 128 19.47 1.20 1.11
C SER A 128 18.83 1.07 2.51
N SER A 129 18.06 2.07 2.93
CA SER A 129 17.32 2.10 4.20
C SER A 129 16.26 1.00 4.33
N PHE A 130 15.86 0.40 3.20
CA PHE A 130 14.90 -0.69 3.11
C PHE A 130 15.57 -2.04 2.83
N LYS A 131 16.90 -2.13 2.95
CA LYS A 131 17.68 -3.31 2.53
C LYS A 131 17.37 -3.70 1.07
N TYR A 132 17.12 -2.70 0.23
CA TYR A 132 16.72 -2.85 -1.17
C TYR A 132 15.38 -3.56 -1.39
N ASP A 133 14.53 -3.64 -0.36
CA ASP A 133 13.21 -4.24 -0.44
C ASP A 133 12.16 -3.24 -0.92
N ILE A 134 11.86 -3.33 -2.22
CA ILE A 134 10.89 -2.45 -2.87
C ILE A 134 9.46 -2.61 -2.36
N ILE A 135 9.12 -3.77 -1.79
CA ILE A 135 7.77 -4.02 -1.27
C ILE A 135 7.59 -3.26 0.05
N ASP A 136 8.59 -3.32 0.93
CA ASP A 136 8.59 -2.52 2.18
C ASP A 136 8.54 -1.02 1.84
N TYR A 137 9.31 -0.58 0.85
CA TYR A 137 9.27 0.81 0.39
C TYR A 137 7.88 1.21 -0.12
N TYR A 138 7.27 0.39 -0.98
CA TYR A 138 5.95 0.66 -1.56
C TYR A 138 4.89 0.82 -0.47
N PHE A 139 4.80 -0.11 0.48
CA PHE A 139 3.77 -0.06 1.54
C PHE A 139 3.96 1.09 2.54
N LEU A 140 5.19 1.61 2.70
CA LEU A 140 5.42 2.79 3.53
C LEU A 140 4.98 4.09 2.85
N HIS A 141 5.20 4.21 1.54
CA HIS A 141 4.98 5.47 0.83
C HIS A 141 3.64 5.55 0.09
N ASN A 142 2.89 4.45 0.02
CA ASN A 142 1.56 4.38 -0.62
C ASN A 142 0.48 4.03 0.40
N GLN A 143 0.20 4.96 1.32
CA GLN A 143 -0.64 4.81 2.50
C GLN A 143 -2.13 4.95 2.23
N ASP A 144 -2.48 5.72 1.21
CA ASP A 144 -3.85 5.94 0.79
C ASP A 144 -4.08 5.23 -0.54
N LEU A 145 -4.89 4.18 -0.51
CA LEU A 145 -5.27 3.47 -1.71
C LEU A 145 -6.70 3.80 -2.09
N PHE A 146 -6.87 4.49 -3.22
CA PHE A 146 -8.17 4.69 -3.82
C PHE A 146 -8.41 3.62 -4.88
N LEU A 147 -9.52 2.87 -4.78
CA LEU A 147 -9.92 1.86 -5.74
C LEU A 147 -11.23 2.22 -6.42
N CYS A 148 -11.32 1.94 -7.71
CA CYS A 148 -12.54 1.98 -8.49
C CYS A 148 -12.66 0.71 -9.34
N THR A 149 -13.79 0.04 -9.20
CA THR A 149 -14.07 -1.22 -9.86
C THR A 149 -15.10 -1.00 -10.96
N TYR A 150 -14.78 -1.43 -12.19
CA TYR A 150 -15.76 -1.51 -13.27
C TYR A 150 -16.35 -2.92 -13.30
N LEU A 151 -17.52 -3.09 -12.67
CA LEU A 151 -18.20 -4.39 -12.56
C LEU A 151 -18.47 -5.07 -13.91
N LEU A 152 -18.64 -4.30 -14.99
CA LEU A 152 -18.94 -4.82 -16.32
C LEU A 152 -17.79 -5.59 -16.97
N ASN A 153 -16.53 -5.29 -16.62
CA ASN A 153 -15.37 -5.82 -17.34
C ASN A 153 -14.36 -6.52 -16.41
N GLU A 154 -14.70 -6.77 -15.15
CA GLU A 154 -13.79 -7.40 -14.16
C GLU A 154 -12.45 -6.66 -13.99
N TYR A 155 -12.34 -5.41 -14.45
CA TYR A 155 -11.13 -4.60 -14.26
C TYR A 155 -11.35 -3.61 -13.12
N PHE A 156 -10.29 -3.38 -12.37
CA PHE A 156 -10.22 -2.24 -11.49
C PHE A 156 -9.01 -1.38 -11.82
N TYR A 157 -9.12 -0.13 -11.47
CA TYR A 157 -8.01 0.80 -11.42
C TYR A 157 -8.02 1.48 -10.07
N GLY A 158 -6.87 1.99 -9.67
CA GLY A 158 -6.73 2.73 -8.44
C GLY A 158 -5.63 3.75 -8.53
N SER A 159 -5.59 4.65 -7.56
CA SER A 159 -4.49 5.58 -7.41
C SER A 159 -3.95 5.51 -5.99
N ASP A 160 -2.63 5.64 -5.91
CA ASP A 160 -1.89 5.86 -4.68
C ASP A 160 -1.12 7.19 -4.78
N GLU A 161 -0.34 7.53 -3.76
CA GLU A 161 0.41 8.76 -3.67
C GLU A 161 1.45 8.92 -4.78
N GLN A 162 1.91 7.81 -5.38
CA GLN A 162 3.03 7.81 -6.30
C GLN A 162 2.59 7.58 -7.74
N GLY A 163 1.40 7.02 -7.97
CA GLY A 163 0.89 6.75 -9.30
C GLY A 163 -0.48 6.10 -9.37
N THR A 164 -0.63 5.22 -10.35
CA THR A 164 -1.90 4.57 -10.69
C THR A 164 -1.66 3.08 -10.83
N ILE A 165 -2.55 2.29 -10.21
CA ILE A 165 -2.52 0.83 -10.25
C ILE A 165 -3.66 0.31 -11.13
N PHE A 166 -3.41 -0.81 -11.79
CA PHE A 166 -4.42 -1.50 -12.59
C PHE A 166 -4.39 -2.99 -12.32
N GLY A 167 -5.57 -3.61 -12.39
CA GLY A 167 -5.69 -5.03 -12.14
C GLY A 167 -7.03 -5.60 -12.54
N ILE A 168 -7.24 -6.83 -12.08
CA ILE A 168 -8.45 -7.62 -12.31
C ILE A 168 -9.14 -7.84 -10.96
N HIS A 169 -10.44 -7.63 -10.95
CA HIS A 169 -11.35 -7.96 -9.87
C HIS A 169 -11.93 -9.34 -10.17
N GLU A 170 -11.38 -10.38 -9.53
CA GLU A 170 -11.76 -11.77 -9.81
C GLU A 170 -13.06 -12.17 -9.08
N ASP A 171 -13.36 -11.52 -7.95
CA ASP A 171 -14.56 -11.73 -7.14
C ASP A 171 -14.76 -10.52 -6.21
N GLU A 172 -15.91 -10.39 -5.55
CA GLU A 172 -16.27 -9.26 -4.66
C GLU A 172 -15.17 -8.89 -3.65
N LEU A 173 -14.41 -9.87 -3.19
CA LEU A 173 -13.38 -9.72 -2.16
C LEU A 173 -11.95 -9.76 -2.72
N TYR A 174 -11.74 -10.09 -4.00
CA TYR A 174 -10.43 -10.48 -4.52
C TYR A 174 -9.98 -9.60 -5.69
N TYR A 175 -8.84 -8.95 -5.48
CA TYR A 175 -8.26 -8.00 -6.42
C TYR A 175 -6.83 -8.43 -6.74
N VAL A 176 -6.53 -8.60 -8.02
CA VAL A 176 -5.18 -8.90 -8.50
C VAL A 176 -4.58 -7.66 -9.16
N VAL A 177 -3.66 -7.00 -8.46
CA VAL A 177 -2.93 -5.83 -8.96
C VAL A 177 -1.87 -6.29 -9.95
N LYS A 178 -2.05 -5.96 -11.24
CA LYS A 178 -1.22 -6.47 -12.34
C LYS A 178 -0.08 -5.53 -12.71
N THR A 179 -0.29 -4.21 -12.63
CA THR A 179 0.67 -3.24 -13.14
C THR A 179 0.58 -1.90 -12.44
N TYR A 180 1.69 -1.16 -12.51
CA TYR A 180 1.85 0.17 -11.97
C TYR A 180 2.16 1.14 -13.11
N ILE A 181 1.52 2.31 -13.11
CA ILE A 181 1.75 3.38 -14.07
C ILE A 181 2.11 4.63 -13.29
N ASN A 182 3.28 5.20 -13.57
CA ASN A 182 3.59 6.56 -13.16
C ASN A 182 2.85 7.53 -14.11
N PRO A 183 1.91 8.35 -13.63
CA PRO A 183 1.17 9.31 -14.43
C PRO A 183 2.09 10.22 -15.26
N GLU A 184 3.25 10.59 -14.74
CA GLU A 184 4.21 11.46 -15.45
C GLU A 184 4.65 10.85 -16.78
N THR A 185 4.69 9.51 -16.87
CA THR A 185 5.08 8.75 -18.07
C THR A 185 3.96 8.60 -19.11
N LEU A 186 2.74 9.06 -18.82
CA LEU A 186 1.64 9.03 -19.77
C LEU A 186 1.63 10.27 -20.67
N SER A 187 1.31 10.07 -21.96
CA SER A 187 1.03 11.19 -22.86
C SER A 187 -0.20 11.98 -22.37
N GLN A 188 -0.29 13.27 -22.70
CA GLN A 188 -1.42 14.12 -22.30
C GLN A 188 -2.79 13.52 -22.68
N LYS A 189 -2.91 12.93 -23.87
CA LYS A 189 -4.13 12.23 -24.31
C LYS A 189 -4.49 11.04 -23.40
N LYS A 190 -3.50 10.28 -22.95
CA LYS A 190 -3.71 9.14 -22.03
C LYS A 190 -4.02 9.63 -20.61
N LYS A 191 -3.39 10.71 -20.15
CA LYS A 191 -3.70 11.38 -18.87
C LYS A 191 -5.16 11.84 -18.84
N ALA A 192 -5.61 12.58 -19.85
CA ALA A 192 -6.99 13.05 -19.94
C ALA A 192 -8.02 11.90 -19.95
N LYS A 193 -7.73 10.82 -20.68
CA LYS A 193 -8.59 9.62 -20.68
C LYS A 193 -8.64 8.95 -19.31
N LEU A 194 -7.49 8.84 -18.63
CA LEU A 194 -7.42 8.30 -17.28
C LEU A 194 -8.19 9.18 -16.29
N ASP A 195 -8.00 10.49 -16.31
CA ASP A 195 -8.69 11.42 -15.42
C ASP A 195 -10.22 11.37 -15.60
N LEU A 196 -10.71 11.20 -16.82
CA LEU A 196 -12.13 10.98 -17.09
C LEU A 196 -12.64 9.69 -16.44
N LEU A 197 -11.90 8.58 -16.60
CA LEU A 197 -12.24 7.30 -15.97
C LEU A 197 -12.28 7.44 -14.44
N LEU A 198 -11.22 8.02 -13.84
CA LEU A 198 -11.13 8.26 -12.38
C LEU A 198 -12.33 9.10 -11.87
N ARG A 199 -12.70 10.18 -12.59
CA ARG A 199 -13.82 11.06 -12.24
C ARG A 199 -15.18 10.35 -12.35
N ASP A 200 -15.36 9.50 -13.35
CA ASP A 200 -16.59 8.74 -13.47
C ASP A 200 -16.69 7.62 -12.42
N GLY A 201 -15.58 7.00 -12.03
CA GLY A 201 -15.57 6.04 -10.90
C GLY A 201 -15.94 6.69 -9.56
N LEU A 202 -15.54 7.94 -9.33
CA LEU A 202 -15.90 8.71 -8.14
C LEU A 202 -17.42 8.91 -7.98
N LYS A 203 -18.21 8.85 -9.06
CA LYS A 203 -19.68 8.91 -8.98
C LYS A 203 -20.30 7.68 -8.31
N TYR A 204 -19.59 6.55 -8.30
CA TYR A 204 -20.09 5.27 -7.80
C TYR A 204 -19.65 4.93 -6.36
N PHE A 205 -18.81 5.79 -5.74
CA PHE A 205 -18.39 5.66 -4.34
C PHE A 205 -18.57 6.99 -3.59
N PRO A 206 -19.73 7.24 -2.94
CA PRO A 206 -20.08 8.54 -2.36
C PRO A 206 -19.35 8.91 -1.05
N THR A 207 -18.42 8.08 -0.56
CA THR A 207 -17.71 8.33 0.71
C THR A 207 -16.50 9.27 0.60
N VAL A 208 -16.17 9.76 -0.59
CA VAL A 208 -15.11 10.76 -0.79
C VAL A 208 -15.78 12.14 -0.91
N THR A 209 -15.66 12.97 0.12
CA THR A 209 -16.09 14.36 0.04
C THR A 209 -15.27 15.10 -1.03
N THR A 210 -15.87 16.09 -1.69
CA THR A 210 -15.23 16.93 -2.72
C THR A 210 -13.93 17.60 -2.24
N GLU A 211 -13.77 17.80 -0.92
CA GLU A 211 -12.52 18.27 -0.28
C GLU A 211 -11.36 17.27 -0.39
N ASN A 212 -11.62 15.96 -0.31
CA ASN A 212 -10.57 14.93 -0.41
C ASN A 212 -10.00 14.85 -1.84
N VAL A 213 -10.81 15.09 -2.86
CA VAL A 213 -10.39 15.11 -4.28
C VAL A 213 -9.51 16.32 -4.58
N ALA A 214 -9.88 17.50 -4.06
CA ALA A 214 -9.05 18.71 -4.19
C ALA A 214 -7.73 18.57 -3.43
N ASN A 215 -7.73 17.88 -2.28
CA ASN A 215 -6.52 17.59 -1.53
C ASN A 215 -5.63 16.58 -2.25
N ILE A 216 -6.13 15.49 -2.85
CA ILE A 216 -5.30 14.54 -3.63
C ILE A 216 -4.62 15.23 -4.82
N ALA A 217 -5.33 16.11 -5.53
CA ALA A 217 -4.77 16.89 -6.64
C ALA A 217 -3.76 17.97 -6.17
N LYS A 218 -4.00 18.65 -5.04
CA LYS A 218 -3.05 19.62 -4.44
C LYS A 218 -1.82 18.95 -3.83
N ASN A 219 -2.01 17.78 -3.22
CA ASN A 219 -1.00 17.03 -2.48
C ASN A 219 0.05 16.41 -3.40
N ARG A 220 -0.31 16.05 -4.64
CA ARG A 220 0.66 15.60 -5.67
C ARG A 220 1.87 16.53 -5.82
N ASN A 221 1.67 17.84 -5.69
CA ASN A 221 2.75 18.84 -5.80
C ASN A 221 3.41 19.19 -4.45
N GLN A 222 2.74 18.98 -3.31
CA GLN A 222 3.30 19.31 -1.98
C GLN A 222 4.14 18.18 -1.37
N TRP A 223 3.82 16.91 -1.65
CA TRP A 223 4.57 15.78 -1.10
C TRP A 223 5.96 15.63 -1.75
N GLN A 224 6.10 15.88 -3.07
CA GLN A 224 7.41 15.90 -3.73
C GLN A 224 8.37 16.94 -3.12
N VAL A 225 7.84 18.05 -2.58
CA VAL A 225 8.64 19.13 -1.97
C VAL A 225 9.01 18.83 -0.50
N LYS A 226 8.07 18.28 0.30
CA LYS A 226 8.35 17.96 1.71
C LYS A 226 9.32 16.80 1.90
N TRP A 227 9.30 15.80 1.03
CA TRP A 227 10.20 14.65 1.12
C TRP A 227 11.63 14.97 0.67
N LYS A 228 11.82 15.78 -0.37
CA LYS A 228 13.15 16.31 -0.76
C LYS A 228 13.82 17.12 0.36
N LEU A 229 13.05 17.95 1.07
CA LEU A 229 13.55 18.74 2.20
C LEU A 229 13.89 17.89 3.45
N GLY A 230 13.35 16.67 3.56
CA GLY A 230 13.66 15.73 4.64
C GLY A 230 14.96 14.96 4.39
N GLU A 231 15.25 14.60 3.14
CA GLU A 231 16.49 13.91 2.76
C GLU A 231 17.71 14.84 2.73
N GLU A 232 17.54 16.12 2.37
CA GLU A 232 18.64 17.10 2.38
C GLU A 232 19.09 17.53 3.79
N LYS A 233 18.24 17.37 4.81
CA LYS A 233 18.56 17.75 6.20
C LYS A 233 19.21 16.64 7.03
N GLY A 234 19.54 15.52 6.40
CA GLY A 234 20.21 14.37 7.01
C GLY A 234 21.71 14.24 6.65
N LYS A 235 22.39 15.35 6.35
CA LYS A 235 23.86 15.42 6.22
C LYS A 235 24.45 16.28 7.32
#